data_AF-A0A0V1AZX2-F1
#
_entry.id   AF-A0A0V1AZX2-F1
#
_cell.length_a   1.000
_cell.length_b   1.000
_cell.length_c   1.000
_cell.angle_alpha   90.00
_cell.angle_beta   90.00
_cell.angle_gamma   90.00
#
_symmetry.space_group_name_H-M   'P 1'
#
loop_
_entity.id
_entity.type
_entity.pdbx_description
1 polymer ?
#
loop_
_entity_poly.entity_id
_entity_poly.type
_entity_poly.pdbx_seq_one_letter_code
_entity_poly.pdbx_strand_id
1 'polypeptide(L)'
;MHTVNCINKLPLKTIAESPYGTVHVRGRIRLRTFICVGGFVWMFFYFYHILFLVFRYLHYDVNPAEGQNLRRDVYIRVASMVHYLREKGHDFVLVLPPWGSSIHHRSHQLGYQHRIPWKLWFDLESLNRFIPVIELEDYFRETGRTSIDVVYFLQPFPEGFTEWSQKMEFRPCIKSFYYQQVEGKFKYSFWGYPEVYAKNVSCLSLQGYVSDVANLIINDTDPTKIQSIMVDRAEVMLHDGFGSNIHWKCRRSMRYSAAIRKAADDFRREELNSDDVTDKTEILDDWTLMKVKPGQAIGGPYLAVHLRRRDFVTSRSKQIPTVKGAAEQISKLLKMLKLEVVYVSTDAPETEVDELKAFLNETAVIKRFKPTDAQLQKFLDGGVATIEQWICAHAKYFIGTAESTFSFRIQEDREILGFSHNTTFNCLCPDHNLNCEQPAKWYMKQ
;
A
#
# COMPACT_ATOMS: atom_id res chain seq x y z
N MET A 1 -62.43 23.26 18.36
CA MET A 1 -63.13 22.30 19.25
C MET A 1 -62.86 20.92 18.65
N HIS A 2 -62.09 19.98 19.19
CA HIS A 2 -61.61 19.69 20.54
C HIS A 2 -60.11 19.35 20.54
N THR A 3 -59.41 19.78 21.58
CA THR A 3 -58.10 19.32 22.07
C THR A 3 -58.28 18.09 22.96
N VAL A 4 -57.39 17.09 22.89
CA VAL A 4 -56.84 16.35 24.06
C VAL A 4 -55.46 15.75 23.71
N ASN A 5 -54.48 16.07 24.56
CA ASN A 5 -53.14 15.51 24.72
C ASN A 5 -53.15 14.28 25.65
N CYS A 6 -52.09 13.44 25.57
CA CYS A 6 -51.33 12.80 26.67
C CYS A 6 -50.81 11.40 26.24
N ILE A 7 -49.50 11.14 26.16
CA ILE A 7 -48.46 10.96 27.20
C ILE A 7 -48.44 9.54 27.83
N ASN A 8 -47.24 8.93 27.77
CA ASN A 8 -46.60 7.94 28.67
C ASN A 8 -46.99 6.44 28.66
N LYS A 9 -46.01 5.56 28.35
CA LYS A 9 -45.21 4.80 29.36
C LYS A 9 -44.44 3.63 28.70
N LEU A 10 -43.11 3.69 28.76
CA LEU A 10 -42.21 2.52 28.70
C LEU A 10 -41.91 2.07 30.14
N PRO A 11 -41.90 0.77 30.46
CA PRO A 11 -41.31 0.28 31.70
C PRO A 11 -39.86 -0.17 31.48
N LEU A 12 -38.97 0.43 32.26
CA LEU A 12 -37.64 -0.10 32.60
C LEU A 12 -37.79 -1.40 33.40
N LYS A 13 -37.06 -2.46 33.02
CA LYS A 13 -36.65 -3.54 33.93
C LYS A 13 -35.19 -3.91 33.71
N THR A 14 -34.38 -3.44 34.66
CA THR A 14 -33.23 -4.03 35.33
C THR A 14 -32.60 -5.29 34.73
N ILE A 15 -31.32 -5.18 34.34
CA ILE A 15 -30.41 -6.31 34.08
C ILE A 15 -29.60 -6.52 35.37
N ALA A 16 -29.65 -7.73 35.91
CA ALA A 16 -28.74 -8.22 36.94
C ALA A 16 -27.67 -9.09 36.26
N GLU A 17 -26.41 -8.84 36.61
CA GLU A 17 -25.25 -9.65 36.20
C GLU A 17 -25.17 -10.95 37.01
N SER A 18 -24.74 -12.03 36.34
CA SER A 18 -24.03 -13.14 36.97
C SER A 18 -23.19 -13.88 35.91
N PRO A 19 -21.98 -14.38 36.26
CA PRO A 19 -20.93 -14.74 35.31
C PRO A 19 -21.00 -16.22 34.90
N TYR A 20 -20.18 -16.59 33.92
CA TYR A 20 -20.00 -17.91 33.27
C TYR A 20 -20.93 -18.20 32.08
N GLY A 21 -20.36 -18.21 30.87
CA GLY A 21 -21.00 -18.78 29.69
C GLY A 21 -20.48 -18.25 28.37
N THR A 22 -19.59 -19.00 27.75
CA THR A 22 -19.08 -18.83 26.38
C THR A 22 -20.23 -18.67 25.37
N VAL A 23 -20.30 -17.54 24.65
CA VAL A 23 -21.30 -17.33 23.59
C VAL A 23 -20.70 -17.66 22.22
N HIS A 24 -21.01 -18.85 21.73
CA HIS A 24 -20.94 -19.17 20.31
C HIS A 24 -22.10 -18.46 19.58
N VAL A 25 -21.80 -17.46 18.76
CA VAL A 25 -22.80 -16.86 17.87
C VAL A 25 -22.99 -17.77 16.65
N ARG A 26 -23.94 -18.71 16.74
CA ARG A 26 -24.55 -19.38 15.58
C ARG A 26 -25.88 -18.68 15.27
N GLY A 27 -25.86 -17.76 14.31
CA GLY A 27 -27.09 -17.15 13.79
C GLY A 27 -27.92 -18.17 13.00
N ARG A 28 -28.98 -18.70 13.62
CA ARG A 28 -30.06 -19.40 12.91
C ARG A 28 -31.16 -18.40 12.61
N ILE A 29 -31.41 -18.15 11.32
CA ILE A 29 -32.58 -17.38 10.87
C ILE A 29 -33.83 -18.20 11.16
N ARG A 30 -34.74 -17.64 11.98
CA ARG A 30 -36.08 -18.20 12.25
C ARG A 30 -37.01 -17.87 11.08
N LEU A 31 -37.44 -18.86 10.30
CA LEU A 31 -38.63 -18.71 9.46
C LEU A 31 -39.87 -18.61 10.36
N ARG A 32 -40.65 -17.54 10.21
CA ARG A 32 -42.02 -17.46 10.72
C ARG A 32 -42.96 -18.09 9.71
N THR A 33 -43.60 -19.18 10.11
CA THR A 33 -44.70 -19.82 9.37
C THR A 33 -45.92 -18.91 9.41
N PHE A 34 -46.38 -18.42 8.25
CA PHE A 34 -47.71 -17.84 8.10
C PHE A 34 -48.67 -18.95 7.63
N ILE A 35 -49.73 -19.17 8.39
CA ILE A 35 -50.87 -20.02 8.00
C ILE A 35 -51.74 -19.18 7.07
N CYS A 36 -51.92 -19.64 5.83
CA CYS A 36 -52.84 -19.04 4.86
C CYS A 36 -54.10 -19.91 4.75
N VAL A 37 -55.26 -19.32 4.99
CA VAL A 37 -56.56 -19.90 4.61
C VAL A 37 -57.05 -19.16 3.36
N GLY A 38 -57.19 -19.91 2.27
CA GLY A 38 -58.11 -19.56 1.17
C GLY A 38 -57.57 -18.63 0.08
N GLY A 39 -57.29 -19.21 -1.09
CA GLY A 39 -57.60 -18.58 -2.38
C GLY A 39 -56.43 -17.97 -3.15
N PHE A 40 -56.20 -18.53 -4.35
CA PHE A 40 -55.49 -17.95 -5.49
C PHE A 40 -53.95 -17.92 -5.45
N VAL A 41 -53.42 -18.98 -6.06
CA VAL A 41 -52.15 -19.16 -6.79
C VAL A 41 -51.53 -17.85 -7.29
N TRP A 42 -50.69 -17.20 -6.48
CA TRP A 42 -49.72 -16.17 -6.92
C TRP A 42 -48.45 -16.24 -6.04
N MET A 43 -47.97 -17.45 -5.74
CA MET A 43 -46.83 -17.65 -4.84
C MET A 43 -45.84 -18.72 -5.35
N PHE A 44 -45.53 -18.69 -6.65
CA PHE A 44 -44.53 -19.59 -7.25
C PHE A 44 -43.36 -18.89 -7.98
N PHE A 45 -43.20 -17.57 -7.83
CA PHE A 45 -42.12 -16.82 -8.48
C PHE A 45 -41.30 -15.89 -7.57
N TYR A 46 -41.27 -16.14 -6.25
CA TYR A 46 -40.41 -15.38 -5.32
C TYR A 46 -39.35 -16.24 -4.62
N PHE A 47 -39.03 -17.42 -5.19
CA PHE A 47 -38.02 -18.35 -4.64
C PHE A 47 -36.93 -18.75 -5.65
N TYR A 48 -36.80 -18.03 -6.76
CA TYR A 48 -35.73 -18.23 -7.74
C TYR A 48 -35.14 -16.87 -8.10
N HIS A 49 -34.29 -16.33 -7.23
CA HIS A 49 -33.15 -15.44 -7.49
C HIS A 49 -32.59 -15.01 -6.13
N ILE A 50 -32.21 -15.98 -5.29
CA ILE A 50 -30.99 -15.74 -4.50
C ILE A 50 -29.91 -15.78 -5.57
N LEU A 51 -29.65 -14.62 -6.20
CA LEU A 51 -28.44 -14.41 -6.96
C LEU A 51 -27.33 -14.68 -5.95
N PHE A 52 -26.73 -15.87 -5.98
CA PHE A 52 -25.47 -16.07 -5.30
C PHE A 52 -24.57 -14.97 -5.88
N LEU A 53 -24.26 -13.96 -5.08
CA LEU A 53 -23.22 -13.00 -5.42
C LEU A 53 -21.96 -13.82 -5.65
N VAL A 54 -21.63 -14.06 -6.92
CA VAL A 54 -20.42 -14.77 -7.31
C VAL A 54 -19.30 -13.75 -7.22
N PHE A 55 -18.71 -13.65 -6.02
CA PHE A 55 -17.50 -12.86 -5.84
C PHE A 55 -16.40 -13.43 -6.73
N ARG A 56 -15.70 -12.54 -7.42
CA ARG A 56 -14.52 -12.86 -8.21
C ARG A 56 -13.29 -12.34 -7.48
N TYR A 57 -12.19 -13.04 -7.61
CA TYR A 57 -10.96 -12.74 -6.89
C TYR A 57 -9.89 -12.32 -7.90
N LEU A 58 -9.28 -11.17 -7.63
CA LEU A 58 -8.15 -10.70 -8.39
C LEU A 58 -6.89 -10.88 -7.55
N HIS A 59 -5.91 -11.59 -8.10
CA HIS A 59 -4.56 -11.72 -7.57
C HIS A 59 -3.60 -10.92 -8.46
N TYR A 60 -2.43 -10.57 -7.94
CA TYR A 60 -1.37 -10.00 -8.76
C TYR A 60 0.00 -10.25 -8.15
N ASP A 61 1.01 -10.29 -8.99
CA ASP A 61 2.41 -10.20 -8.55
C ASP A 61 3.17 -9.24 -9.47
N VAL A 62 4.39 -8.91 -9.08
CA VAL A 62 5.29 -8.05 -9.83
C VAL A 62 6.63 -8.73 -10.03
N ASN A 63 7.43 -8.19 -10.95
CA ASN A 63 8.81 -8.61 -11.13
C ASN A 63 9.54 -8.79 -9.77
N PRO A 64 10.16 -9.96 -9.50
CA PRO A 64 10.86 -10.24 -8.25
C PRO A 64 11.94 -9.23 -7.88
N ALA A 65 12.53 -8.55 -8.87
CA ALA A 65 13.53 -7.51 -8.67
C ALA A 65 12.93 -6.18 -8.15
N GLU A 66 11.61 -6.04 -8.04
CA GLU A 66 11.01 -4.78 -7.59
C GLU A 66 10.97 -4.65 -6.08
N GLY A 67 11.43 -3.50 -5.60
CA GLY A 67 11.44 -3.14 -4.20
C GLY A 67 10.04 -2.87 -3.62
N GLN A 68 9.95 -2.86 -2.29
CA GLN A 68 8.70 -2.68 -1.54
C GLN A 68 7.92 -1.42 -1.93
N ASN A 69 8.60 -0.29 -2.15
CA ASN A 69 7.92 0.98 -2.45
C ASN A 69 7.37 1.04 -3.88
N LEU A 70 8.01 0.39 -4.86
CA LEU A 70 7.39 0.24 -6.18
C LEU A 70 6.20 -0.73 -6.12
N ARG A 71 6.32 -1.82 -5.36
CA ARG A 71 5.18 -2.75 -5.11
C ARG A 71 3.95 -2.03 -4.54
N ARG A 72 4.15 -1.03 -3.67
CA ARG A 72 3.07 -0.16 -3.17
C ARG A 72 2.46 0.72 -4.25
N ASP A 73 3.25 1.22 -5.19
CA ASP A 73 2.73 1.94 -6.35
C ASP A 73 1.90 1.01 -7.26
N VAL A 74 2.37 -0.22 -7.49
CA VAL A 74 1.61 -1.22 -8.26
C VAL A 74 0.32 -1.63 -7.54
N TYR A 75 0.30 -1.70 -6.21
CA TYR A 75 -0.95 -1.86 -5.47
C TYR A 75 -1.97 -0.78 -5.85
N ILE A 76 -1.55 0.50 -5.97
CA ILE A 76 -2.47 1.57 -6.36
C ILE A 76 -3.05 1.34 -7.75
N ARG A 77 -2.22 0.86 -8.69
CA ARG A 77 -2.65 0.49 -10.05
C ARG A 77 -3.71 -0.63 -9.99
N VAL A 78 -3.38 -1.73 -9.34
CA VAL A 78 -4.26 -2.92 -9.28
C VAL A 78 -5.53 -2.63 -8.48
N ALA A 79 -5.45 -1.88 -7.38
CA ALA A 79 -6.61 -1.48 -6.60
C ALA A 79 -7.52 -0.53 -7.39
N SER A 80 -6.95 0.37 -8.20
CA SER A 80 -7.73 1.20 -9.13
C SER A 80 -8.40 0.36 -10.22
N MET A 81 -7.76 -0.71 -10.68
CA MET A 81 -8.36 -1.70 -11.59
C MET A 81 -9.58 -2.39 -10.96
N VAL A 82 -9.47 -2.82 -9.70
CA VAL A 82 -10.59 -3.43 -8.96
C VAL A 82 -11.72 -2.42 -8.76
N HIS A 83 -11.38 -1.18 -8.43
CA HIS A 83 -12.36 -0.09 -8.33
C HIS A 83 -13.12 0.07 -9.66
N TYR A 84 -12.40 0.15 -10.79
CA TYR A 84 -12.99 0.23 -12.13
C TYR A 84 -13.90 -0.97 -12.45
N LEU A 85 -13.44 -2.20 -12.20
CA LEU A 85 -14.23 -3.43 -12.41
C LEU A 85 -15.56 -3.39 -11.63
N ARG A 86 -15.51 -2.92 -10.38
CA ARG A 86 -16.69 -2.79 -9.51
C ARG A 86 -17.63 -1.69 -9.99
N GLU A 87 -17.12 -0.55 -10.45
CA GLU A 87 -17.95 0.49 -11.08
C GLU A 87 -18.65 0.00 -12.36
N LYS A 88 -18.07 -0.97 -13.06
CA LYS A 88 -18.68 -1.66 -14.20
C LYS A 88 -19.66 -2.78 -13.80
N GLY A 89 -19.94 -2.97 -12.52
CA GLY A 89 -20.89 -3.97 -12.01
C GLY A 89 -20.30 -5.37 -11.84
N HIS A 90 -18.97 -5.52 -11.82
CA HIS A 90 -18.31 -6.79 -11.54
C HIS A 90 -17.76 -6.82 -10.11
N ASP A 91 -18.35 -7.67 -9.26
CA ASP A 91 -17.98 -7.78 -7.85
C ASP A 91 -16.65 -8.51 -7.63
N PHE A 92 -15.56 -7.77 -7.83
CA PHE A 92 -14.20 -8.23 -7.52
C PHE A 92 -13.80 -7.90 -6.08
N VAL A 93 -13.01 -8.82 -5.50
CA VAL A 93 -12.26 -8.68 -4.26
C VAL A 93 -10.78 -8.80 -4.59
N LEU A 94 -9.95 -7.88 -4.09
CA LEU A 94 -8.50 -7.94 -4.27
C LEU A 94 -7.89 -8.89 -3.23
N VAL A 95 -7.16 -9.90 -3.69
CA VAL A 95 -6.36 -10.77 -2.84
C VAL A 95 -4.95 -10.20 -2.75
N LEU A 96 -4.57 -9.79 -1.54
CA LEU A 96 -3.32 -9.10 -1.28
C LEU A 96 -2.14 -10.08 -1.39
N PRO A 97 -1.14 -9.81 -2.25
CA PRO A 97 0.03 -10.67 -2.39
C PRO A 97 0.91 -10.57 -1.15
N PRO A 98 1.25 -11.68 -0.48
CA PRO A 98 2.12 -11.64 0.69
C PRO A 98 3.46 -11.00 0.37
N TRP A 99 4.01 -10.24 1.31
CA TRP A 99 5.31 -9.62 1.13
C TRP A 99 6.42 -10.67 1.19
N GLY A 100 7.38 -10.52 0.28
CA GLY A 100 8.61 -11.28 0.23
C GLY A 100 9.82 -10.48 0.73
N SER A 101 10.99 -11.11 0.66
CA SER A 101 12.25 -10.47 1.01
C SER A 101 12.50 -9.23 0.17
N SER A 102 12.69 -8.09 0.82
CA SER A 102 13.21 -6.89 0.15
C SER A 102 14.57 -7.21 -0.46
N ILE A 103 14.79 -6.86 -1.73
CA ILE A 103 16.10 -7.06 -2.38
C ILE A 103 17.10 -5.97 -1.98
N HIS A 104 16.65 -4.83 -1.44
CA HIS A 104 17.49 -3.66 -1.18
C HIS A 104 17.93 -3.55 0.29
N HIS A 105 17.10 -4.05 1.22
CA HIS A 105 17.32 -3.95 2.66
C HIS A 105 17.11 -5.33 3.26
N ARG A 106 18.22 -5.96 3.68
CA ARG A 106 18.20 -7.30 4.30
C ARG A 106 19.02 -7.28 5.57
N SER A 107 18.36 -7.51 6.69
CA SER A 107 19.04 -7.78 7.95
C SER A 107 19.55 -9.21 7.94
N HIS A 108 20.87 -9.39 8.08
CA HIS A 108 21.49 -10.72 8.13
C HIS A 108 20.88 -11.61 9.21
N GLN A 109 20.45 -11.02 10.32
CA GLN A 109 19.87 -11.71 11.48
C GLN A 109 18.49 -12.34 11.21
N LEU A 110 17.71 -11.81 10.25
CA LEU A 110 16.35 -12.29 9.96
C LEU A 110 16.31 -13.46 8.97
N GLY A 111 17.40 -13.71 8.23
CA GLY A 111 17.40 -14.68 7.14
C GLY A 111 16.41 -14.31 6.02
N TYR A 112 15.94 -15.32 5.30
CA TYR A 112 15.01 -15.14 4.16
C TYR A 112 13.58 -14.92 4.64
N GLN A 113 13.07 -13.72 4.38
CA GLN A 113 11.71 -13.28 4.72
C GLN A 113 10.74 -13.59 3.57
N HIS A 114 9.60 -14.20 3.87
CA HIS A 114 8.55 -14.52 2.90
C HIS A 114 7.21 -14.71 3.58
N ARG A 115 6.12 -14.72 2.80
CA ARG A 115 4.73 -14.94 3.26
C ARG A 115 4.29 -13.97 4.37
N ILE A 116 4.78 -12.73 4.32
CA ILE A 116 4.44 -11.73 5.32
C ILE A 116 3.07 -11.12 4.99
N PRO A 117 2.09 -11.10 5.91
CA PRO A 117 0.77 -10.56 5.64
C PRO A 117 0.78 -9.03 5.63
N TRP A 118 -0.14 -8.42 4.88
CA TRP A 118 -0.28 -6.97 4.80
C TRP A 118 -0.63 -6.32 6.13
N LYS A 119 -1.47 -6.97 6.94
CA LYS A 119 -1.87 -6.48 8.27
C LYS A 119 -0.70 -6.18 9.22
N LEU A 120 0.48 -6.74 8.96
CA LEU A 120 1.67 -6.45 9.75
C LEU A 120 2.11 -4.98 9.56
N TRP A 121 2.00 -4.46 8.34
CA TRP A 121 2.52 -3.14 7.96
C TRP A 121 1.43 -2.12 7.63
N PHE A 122 0.25 -2.57 7.20
CA PHE A 122 -0.87 -1.74 6.78
C PHE A 122 -2.14 -2.07 7.54
N ASP A 123 -3.03 -1.09 7.65
CA ASP A 123 -4.35 -1.24 8.24
C ASP A 123 -5.36 -1.74 7.20
N LEU A 124 -5.80 -3.00 7.34
CA LEU A 124 -6.70 -3.64 6.36
C LEU A 124 -8.09 -3.01 6.33
N GLU A 125 -8.56 -2.44 7.44
CA GLU A 125 -9.85 -1.74 7.47
C GLU A 125 -9.79 -0.47 6.60
N SER A 126 -8.69 0.29 6.69
CA SER A 126 -8.44 1.45 5.84
C SER A 126 -8.39 1.09 4.36
N LEU A 127 -7.70 0.00 3.99
CA LEU A 127 -7.69 -0.49 2.60
C LEU A 127 -9.11 -0.88 2.13
N ASN A 128 -9.87 -1.58 2.98
CA ASN A 128 -11.23 -2.04 2.70
C ASN A 128 -12.24 -0.90 2.46
N ARG A 129 -11.96 0.30 2.98
CA ARG A 129 -12.78 1.50 2.72
C ARG A 129 -12.65 2.01 1.27
N PHE A 130 -11.59 1.63 0.54
CA PHE A 130 -11.44 1.97 -0.88
C PHE A 130 -12.03 0.87 -1.78
N ILE A 131 -11.60 -0.38 -1.59
CA ILE A 131 -12.08 -1.56 -2.30
C ILE A 131 -12.06 -2.77 -1.37
N PRO A 132 -12.87 -3.82 -1.59
CA PRO A 132 -12.77 -5.05 -0.80
C PRO A 132 -11.40 -5.70 -0.98
N VAL A 133 -10.68 -5.91 0.12
CA VAL A 133 -9.39 -6.59 0.15
C VAL A 133 -9.37 -7.71 1.18
N ILE A 134 -8.70 -8.81 0.85
CA ILE A 134 -8.45 -9.94 1.76
C ILE A 134 -7.00 -10.41 1.65
N GLU A 135 -6.46 -10.98 2.72
CA GLU A 135 -5.15 -11.63 2.68
C GLU A 135 -5.21 -12.93 1.88
N LEU A 136 -4.10 -13.36 1.28
CA LEU A 136 -4.04 -14.60 0.50
C LEU A 136 -4.44 -15.85 1.30
N GLU A 137 -4.03 -15.95 2.56
CA GLU A 137 -4.42 -17.08 3.40
C GLU A 137 -5.91 -17.08 3.76
N ASP A 138 -6.53 -15.90 3.87
CA ASP A 138 -7.96 -15.79 4.10
C ASP A 138 -8.74 -16.20 2.83
N TYR A 139 -8.24 -15.84 1.64
CA TYR A 139 -8.76 -16.38 0.37
C TYR A 139 -8.75 -17.92 0.36
N PHE A 140 -7.66 -18.57 0.77
CA PHE A 140 -7.61 -20.04 0.84
C PHE A 140 -8.66 -20.60 1.80
N ARG A 141 -8.83 -19.96 2.97
CA ARG A 141 -9.77 -20.40 4.01
C ARG A 141 -11.22 -20.21 3.60
N GLU A 142 -11.55 -19.09 2.98
CA GLU A 142 -12.92 -18.74 2.59
C GLU A 142 -13.40 -19.50 1.36
N THR A 143 -12.52 -19.67 0.37
CA THR A 143 -12.88 -20.34 -0.90
C THR A 143 -12.64 -21.85 -0.86
N GLY A 144 -11.81 -22.33 0.06
CA GLY A 144 -11.33 -23.73 0.08
C GLY A 144 -10.47 -24.08 -1.14
N ARG A 145 -9.93 -23.08 -1.85
CA ARG A 145 -9.20 -23.24 -3.11
C ARG A 145 -7.82 -22.62 -3.03
N THR A 146 -6.84 -23.30 -3.62
CA THR A 146 -5.49 -22.78 -3.89
C THR A 146 -5.22 -22.62 -5.38
N SER A 147 -6.19 -22.98 -6.24
CA SER A 147 -6.08 -22.83 -7.69
C SER A 147 -6.45 -21.42 -8.13
N ILE A 148 -5.70 -20.89 -9.08
CA ILE A 148 -6.03 -19.69 -9.85
C ILE A 148 -6.56 -20.16 -11.22
N ASP A 149 -7.70 -19.63 -11.67
CA ASP A 149 -8.32 -20.12 -12.90
C ASP A 149 -7.55 -19.64 -14.14
N VAL A 150 -7.20 -18.35 -14.18
CA VAL A 150 -6.46 -17.74 -15.29
C VAL A 150 -5.38 -16.81 -14.77
N VAL A 151 -4.17 -16.92 -15.33
CA VAL A 151 -3.09 -15.94 -15.16
C VAL A 151 -2.86 -15.24 -16.49
N TYR A 152 -2.92 -13.91 -16.48
CA TYR A 152 -2.40 -13.07 -17.54
C TYR A 152 -1.00 -12.61 -17.15
N PHE A 153 0.01 -13.14 -17.84
CA PHE A 153 1.41 -12.75 -17.65
C PHE A 153 1.72 -11.56 -18.55
N LEU A 154 1.86 -10.38 -17.96
CA LEU A 154 2.13 -9.17 -18.73
C LEU A 154 3.60 -9.13 -19.19
N GLN A 155 3.81 -8.66 -20.42
CA GLN A 155 5.14 -8.51 -20.99
C GLN A 155 5.21 -7.28 -21.91
N PRO A 156 6.41 -6.71 -22.13
CA PRO A 156 6.59 -5.72 -23.19
C PRO A 156 6.46 -6.38 -24.58
N PHE A 157 6.17 -5.58 -25.60
CA PHE A 157 6.29 -6.01 -26.99
C PHE A 157 7.76 -6.31 -27.31
N PRO A 158 8.09 -7.52 -27.83
CA PRO A 158 9.48 -7.91 -28.11
C PRO A 158 10.22 -6.97 -29.07
N GLU A 159 9.49 -6.40 -30.03
CA GLU A 159 10.00 -5.43 -31.00
C GLU A 159 10.23 -4.03 -30.41
N GLY A 160 9.79 -3.77 -29.18
CA GLY A 160 9.84 -2.45 -28.56
C GLY A 160 8.87 -1.45 -29.20
N PHE A 161 9.19 -0.17 -29.08
CA PHE A 161 8.46 0.92 -29.74
C PHE A 161 9.38 2.10 -30.03
N THR A 162 9.13 2.79 -31.14
CA THR A 162 9.73 4.09 -31.45
C THR A 162 8.86 5.24 -30.94
N GLU A 163 7.55 5.12 -31.12
CA GLU A 163 6.53 6.01 -30.56
C GLU A 163 5.60 5.20 -29.65
N TRP A 164 5.25 5.78 -28.50
CA TRP A 164 4.36 5.11 -27.56
C TRP A 164 2.94 5.06 -28.12
N SER A 165 2.32 3.87 -28.12
CA SER A 165 0.93 3.67 -28.55
C SER A 165 0.22 2.74 -27.59
N GLN A 166 -1.04 3.03 -27.30
CA GLN A 166 -1.86 2.18 -26.44
C GLN A 166 -2.28 0.92 -27.23
N LYS A 167 -1.76 -0.24 -26.86
CA LYS A 167 -2.04 -1.53 -27.51
C LYS A 167 -1.84 -2.71 -26.56
N MET A 168 -2.60 -3.77 -26.81
CA MET A 168 -2.60 -4.99 -26.03
C MET A 168 -2.90 -6.18 -26.93
N GLU A 169 -2.09 -7.24 -26.83
CA GLU A 169 -2.23 -8.42 -27.71
C GLU A 169 -1.71 -9.69 -27.04
N PHE A 170 -2.45 -10.80 -27.19
CA PHE A 170 -1.95 -12.12 -26.82
C PHE A 170 -0.78 -12.51 -27.72
N ARG A 171 0.36 -12.83 -27.10
CA ARG A 171 1.59 -13.15 -27.82
C ARG A 171 2.27 -14.37 -27.20
N PRO A 172 3.16 -15.05 -27.95
CA PRO A 172 4.05 -16.03 -27.35
C PRO A 172 4.81 -15.42 -26.17
N CYS A 173 4.99 -16.22 -25.13
CA CYS A 173 5.71 -15.81 -23.92
C CYS A 173 7.18 -15.52 -24.22
N ILE A 174 7.70 -14.39 -23.72
CA ILE A 174 9.12 -14.04 -23.85
C ILE A 174 10.02 -14.89 -22.93
N LYS A 175 11.34 -14.83 -23.14
CA LYS A 175 12.33 -15.63 -22.40
C LYS A 175 12.28 -15.45 -20.86
N SER A 176 11.78 -14.32 -20.37
CA SER A 176 11.63 -14.07 -18.92
C SER A 176 10.40 -14.73 -18.29
N PHE A 177 9.60 -15.44 -19.08
CA PHE A 177 8.49 -16.26 -18.58
C PHE A 177 9.00 -17.43 -17.73
N TYR A 178 8.36 -17.66 -16.58
CA TYR A 178 8.86 -18.60 -15.57
C TYR A 178 7.86 -19.66 -15.10
N TYR A 179 6.64 -19.70 -15.65
CA TYR A 179 5.70 -20.77 -15.30
C TYR A 179 6.06 -22.07 -15.99
N GLN A 180 6.02 -23.16 -15.22
CA GLN A 180 6.26 -24.50 -15.74
C GLN A 180 4.97 -25.30 -15.72
N GLN A 181 4.66 -25.98 -16.81
CA GLN A 181 3.50 -26.86 -16.88
C GLN A 181 3.87 -28.26 -16.37
N VAL A 182 3.18 -28.71 -15.33
CA VAL A 182 3.36 -30.01 -14.69
C VAL A 182 1.98 -30.65 -14.50
N GLU A 183 1.75 -31.81 -15.12
CA GLU A 183 0.47 -32.55 -15.01
C GLU A 183 -0.77 -31.69 -15.33
N GLY A 184 -0.68 -30.85 -16.36
CA GLY A 184 -1.78 -29.97 -16.77
C GLY A 184 -2.00 -28.76 -15.85
N LYS A 185 -1.12 -28.51 -14.88
CA LYS A 185 -1.14 -27.35 -13.99
C LYS A 185 0.08 -26.47 -14.24
N PHE A 186 -0.07 -25.17 -14.12
CA PHE A 186 1.07 -24.24 -14.14
C PHE A 186 1.56 -23.97 -12.73
N LYS A 187 2.86 -24.21 -12.52
CA LYS A 187 3.57 -24.05 -11.25
C LYS A 187 4.62 -22.95 -11.35
N TYR A 188 4.74 -22.21 -10.25
CA TYR A 188 5.76 -21.21 -9.98
C TYR A 188 5.88 -21.04 -8.45
N SER A 189 6.74 -20.13 -7.98
CA SER A 189 6.91 -19.81 -6.56
C SER A 189 5.60 -19.40 -5.87
N PHE A 190 4.72 -18.65 -6.56
CA PHE A 190 3.43 -18.15 -6.03
C PHE A 190 3.54 -17.62 -4.59
N TRP A 191 4.31 -16.54 -4.40
CA TRP A 191 4.60 -15.94 -3.08
C TRP A 191 5.18 -16.91 -2.05
N GLY A 192 5.76 -18.02 -2.52
CA GLY A 192 6.33 -19.08 -1.72
C GLY A 192 5.35 -20.18 -1.32
N TYR A 193 4.13 -20.26 -1.87
CA TYR A 193 3.13 -21.29 -1.51
C TYR A 193 3.14 -22.46 -2.53
N PRO A 194 3.77 -23.61 -2.22
CA PRO A 194 3.93 -24.71 -3.19
C PRO A 194 2.60 -25.36 -3.62
N GLU A 195 1.56 -25.25 -2.80
CA GLU A 195 0.22 -25.76 -3.05
C GLU A 195 -0.57 -24.94 -4.07
N VAL A 196 -0.16 -23.69 -4.34
CA VAL A 196 -0.81 -22.82 -5.33
C VAL A 196 -0.43 -23.28 -6.74
N TYR A 197 -1.38 -23.16 -7.66
CA TYR A 197 -1.16 -23.42 -9.08
C TYR A 197 -2.18 -22.66 -9.93
N ALA A 198 -1.82 -22.41 -11.19
CA ALA A 198 -2.75 -21.87 -12.17
C ALA A 198 -3.25 -22.97 -13.11
N LYS A 199 -4.53 -22.89 -13.50
CA LYS A 199 -5.12 -23.82 -14.48
C LYS A 199 -4.74 -23.42 -15.90
N ASN A 200 -4.75 -22.12 -16.19
CA ASN A 200 -4.34 -21.57 -17.48
C ASN A 200 -3.44 -20.36 -17.29
N VAL A 201 -2.44 -20.21 -18.16
CA VAL A 201 -1.53 -19.06 -18.20
C VAL A 201 -1.42 -18.59 -19.64
N SER A 202 -1.60 -17.30 -19.88
CA SER A 202 -1.45 -16.68 -21.20
C SER A 202 -0.58 -15.43 -21.10
N CYS A 203 0.29 -15.24 -22.08
CA CYS A 203 1.17 -14.07 -22.13
C CYS A 203 0.53 -12.95 -22.95
N LEU A 204 0.56 -11.75 -22.38
CA LEU A 204 -0.13 -10.57 -22.91
C LEU A 204 0.88 -9.44 -23.06
N SER A 205 1.21 -9.11 -24.31
CA SER A 205 2.05 -7.96 -24.60
C SER A 205 1.23 -6.69 -24.40
N LEU A 206 1.73 -5.75 -23.58
CA LEU A 206 1.00 -4.55 -23.18
C LEU A 206 1.86 -3.29 -23.30
N GLN A 207 1.27 -2.27 -23.93
CA GLN A 207 1.61 -0.86 -23.78
C GLN A 207 0.30 -0.16 -23.46
N GLY A 208 -0.01 0.05 -22.18
CA GLY A 208 -1.34 0.53 -21.81
C GLY A 208 -1.52 0.68 -20.31
N TYR A 209 -2.77 0.88 -19.94
CA TYR A 209 -3.19 1.25 -18.60
C TYR A 209 -3.93 0.12 -17.90
N VAL A 210 -4.25 0.31 -16.63
CA VAL A 210 -5.01 -0.67 -15.84
C VAL A 210 -6.41 -0.92 -16.42
N SER A 211 -7.06 0.10 -16.99
CA SER A 211 -8.38 -0.06 -17.61
C SER A 211 -8.37 -0.97 -18.85
N ASP A 212 -7.27 -1.04 -19.60
CA ASP A 212 -7.14 -1.95 -20.74
C ASP A 212 -7.24 -3.41 -20.29
N VAL A 213 -6.49 -3.77 -19.25
CA VAL A 213 -6.49 -5.12 -18.68
C VAL A 213 -7.82 -5.43 -17.97
N ALA A 214 -8.43 -4.44 -17.31
CA ALA A 214 -9.78 -4.60 -16.76
C ALA A 214 -10.82 -4.94 -17.84
N ASN A 215 -10.79 -4.23 -18.96
CA ASN A 215 -11.70 -4.46 -20.08
C ASN A 215 -11.47 -5.81 -20.74
N LEU A 216 -10.22 -6.29 -20.83
CA LEU A 216 -9.94 -7.66 -21.23
C LEU A 216 -10.63 -8.65 -20.29
N ILE A 217 -10.47 -8.50 -18.97
CA ILE A 217 -11.10 -9.38 -17.99
C ILE A 217 -12.62 -9.39 -18.15
N ILE A 218 -13.25 -8.23 -18.33
CA ILE A 218 -14.71 -8.12 -18.51
C ILE A 218 -15.17 -8.89 -19.77
N ASN A 219 -14.44 -8.73 -20.88
CA ASN A 219 -14.87 -9.24 -22.18
C ASN A 219 -14.50 -10.71 -22.41
N ASP A 220 -13.38 -11.18 -21.87
CA ASP A 220 -12.76 -12.47 -22.20
C ASP A 220 -13.05 -13.57 -21.15
N THR A 221 -13.66 -13.21 -20.02
CA THR A 221 -13.88 -14.18 -18.93
C THR A 221 -15.35 -14.35 -18.58
N ASP A 222 -15.81 -15.61 -18.60
CA ASP A 222 -17.15 -16.01 -18.17
C ASP A 222 -17.20 -16.02 -16.62
N PRO A 223 -17.94 -15.12 -15.95
CA PRO A 223 -17.97 -15.03 -14.50
C PRO A 223 -18.56 -16.27 -13.81
N THR A 224 -19.29 -17.12 -14.55
CA THR A 224 -19.82 -18.39 -14.02
C THR A 224 -18.77 -19.49 -13.95
N LYS A 225 -17.68 -19.36 -14.71
CA LYS A 225 -16.60 -20.37 -14.81
C LYS A 225 -15.27 -19.89 -14.23
N ILE A 226 -14.96 -18.59 -14.38
CA ILE A 226 -13.69 -17.99 -14.00
C ILE A 226 -13.89 -17.10 -12.77
N GLN A 227 -13.53 -17.65 -11.61
CA GLN A 227 -13.72 -16.98 -10.32
C GLN A 227 -12.43 -16.34 -9.81
N SER A 228 -11.25 -16.91 -10.10
CA SER A 228 -9.95 -16.36 -9.66
C SER A 228 -9.06 -16.02 -10.85
N ILE A 229 -8.68 -14.76 -10.97
CA ILE A 229 -7.81 -14.25 -12.03
C ILE A 229 -6.55 -13.66 -11.40
N MET A 230 -5.39 -13.90 -12.00
CA MET A 230 -4.14 -13.27 -11.60
C MET A 230 -3.57 -12.43 -12.75
N VAL A 231 -3.14 -11.20 -12.43
CA VAL A 231 -2.33 -10.38 -13.34
C VAL A 231 -0.90 -10.39 -12.82
N ASP A 232 -0.04 -11.15 -13.49
CA ASP A 232 1.38 -11.20 -13.15
C ASP A 232 2.15 -10.14 -13.94
N ARG A 233 3.31 -9.74 -13.44
CA ARG A 233 4.12 -8.63 -13.98
C ARG A 233 3.31 -7.32 -14.02
N ALA A 234 2.52 -7.10 -12.96
CA ALA A 234 1.59 -5.98 -12.88
C ALA A 234 2.28 -4.60 -12.95
N GLU A 235 3.60 -4.52 -12.76
CA GLU A 235 4.38 -3.31 -12.96
C GLU A 235 4.36 -2.79 -14.40
N VAL A 236 4.02 -3.64 -15.39
CA VAL A 236 3.91 -3.29 -16.80
C VAL A 236 2.72 -2.37 -17.06
N MET A 237 1.64 -2.47 -16.28
CA MET A 237 0.47 -1.59 -16.43
C MET A 237 0.81 -0.17 -15.96
N LEU A 238 0.34 0.85 -16.68
CA LEU A 238 0.40 2.24 -16.24
C LEU A 238 -0.86 2.65 -15.46
N HIS A 239 -0.76 3.68 -14.63
CA HIS A 239 -1.93 4.30 -13.99
C HIS A 239 -2.82 4.99 -15.05
N ASP A 240 -4.15 4.75 -15.05
CA ASP A 240 -5.08 5.47 -15.94
C ASP A 240 -5.01 7.00 -15.72
N GLY A 241 -4.82 7.42 -14.47
CA GLY A 241 -4.71 8.83 -14.10
C GLY A 241 -3.83 8.99 -12.87
N PHE A 242 -2.51 9.08 -13.07
CA PHE A 242 -1.57 9.38 -11.99
C PHE A 242 -1.89 10.75 -11.35
N GLY A 243 -1.95 10.82 -10.02
CA GLY A 243 -2.35 12.03 -9.31
C GLY A 243 -3.83 12.44 -9.47
N SER A 244 -4.68 11.56 -10.00
CA SER A 244 -6.15 11.75 -10.03
C SER A 244 -6.79 11.61 -8.64
N ASN A 245 -8.09 11.90 -8.53
CA ASN A 245 -8.87 11.67 -7.30
C ASN A 245 -8.85 10.18 -6.88
N ILE A 246 -9.04 9.27 -7.84
CA ILE A 246 -9.00 7.82 -7.56
C ILE A 246 -7.62 7.37 -7.09
N HIS A 247 -6.55 7.85 -7.75
CA HIS A 247 -5.18 7.60 -7.32
C HIS A 247 -4.96 8.05 -5.86
N TRP A 248 -5.38 9.26 -5.51
CA TRP A 248 -5.20 9.80 -4.16
C TRP A 248 -6.10 9.12 -3.11
N LYS A 249 -7.35 8.76 -3.44
CA LYS A 249 -8.21 7.96 -2.58
C LYS A 249 -7.56 6.61 -2.26
N CYS A 250 -7.06 5.91 -3.28
CA CYS A 250 -6.33 4.67 -3.09
C CYS A 250 -5.08 4.89 -2.22
N ARG A 251 -4.26 5.91 -2.51
CA ARG A 251 -3.04 6.19 -1.75
C ARG A 251 -3.32 6.55 -0.29
N ARG A 252 -4.43 7.26 0.00
CA ARG A 252 -4.89 7.59 1.35
C ARG A 252 -5.38 6.36 2.11
N SER A 253 -5.95 5.38 1.43
CA SER A 253 -6.39 4.12 2.04
C SER A 253 -5.24 3.28 2.60
N MET A 254 -4.01 3.47 2.09
CA MET A 254 -2.82 2.75 2.52
C MET A 254 -2.26 3.28 3.85
N ARG A 255 -3.08 3.25 4.90
CA ARG A 255 -2.67 3.61 6.26
C ARG A 255 -1.71 2.57 6.83
N TYR A 256 -0.64 3.02 7.46
CA TYR A 256 0.25 2.11 8.20
C TYR A 256 -0.46 1.52 9.42
N SER A 257 -0.11 0.27 9.75
CA SER A 257 -0.70 -0.43 10.89
C SER A 257 -0.46 0.35 12.19
N ALA A 258 -1.38 0.22 13.15
CA ALA A 258 -1.27 0.91 14.43
C ALA A 258 0.06 0.60 15.15
N ALA A 259 0.59 -0.62 14.99
CA ALA A 259 1.85 -1.02 15.61
C ALA A 259 3.07 -0.31 15.00
N ILE A 260 3.08 -0.09 13.68
CA ILE A 260 4.11 0.69 12.97
C ILE A 260 4.06 2.15 13.42
N ARG A 261 2.87 2.76 13.36
CA ARG A 261 2.66 4.16 13.78
C ARG A 261 3.11 4.36 15.23
N LYS A 262 2.66 3.50 16.14
CA LYS A 262 3.06 3.56 17.55
C LYS A 262 4.59 3.50 17.72
N ALA A 263 5.29 2.56 17.07
CA ALA A 263 6.74 2.45 17.20
C ALA A 263 7.48 3.70 16.69
N ALA A 264 6.97 4.30 15.62
CA ALA A 264 7.51 5.53 15.06
C ALA A 264 7.20 6.75 15.94
N ASP A 265 5.97 6.84 16.50
CA ASP A 265 5.55 7.92 17.39
C ASP A 265 6.24 7.87 18.75
N ASP A 266 6.54 6.65 19.25
CA ASP A 266 7.38 6.46 20.43
C ASP A 266 8.78 7.06 20.18
N PHE A 267 9.42 6.73 19.05
CA PHE A 267 10.72 7.31 18.69
C PHE A 267 10.64 8.83 18.50
N ARG A 268 9.60 9.36 17.82
CA ARG A 268 9.41 10.81 17.65
C ARG A 268 9.37 11.54 18.99
N ARG A 269 8.61 11.01 19.95
CA ARG A 269 8.46 11.59 21.28
C ARG A 269 9.75 11.53 22.08
N GLU A 270 10.43 10.37 22.06
CA GLU A 270 11.59 10.09 22.91
C GLU A 270 12.89 10.74 22.38
N GLU A 271 13.06 10.78 21.05
CA GLU A 271 14.34 11.13 20.42
C GLU A 271 14.29 12.45 19.63
N LEU A 272 13.11 12.92 19.24
CA LEU A 272 12.94 14.05 18.32
C LEU A 272 12.09 15.21 18.90
N ASN A 273 11.60 15.10 20.14
CA ASN A 273 10.70 16.08 20.76
C ASN A 273 9.51 16.43 19.85
N SER A 274 8.85 15.40 19.32
CA SER A 274 7.82 15.49 18.27
C SER A 274 6.61 14.64 18.65
N ASP A 275 5.42 15.21 18.52
CA ASP A 275 4.13 14.53 18.72
C ASP A 275 3.04 15.19 17.85
N ASP A 276 1.96 14.47 17.56
CA ASP A 276 0.97 14.96 16.59
C ASP A 276 0.24 16.24 16.99
N VAL A 277 0.10 16.50 18.29
CA VAL A 277 -0.62 17.67 18.81
C VAL A 277 0.25 18.92 18.62
N THR A 278 1.52 18.86 19.01
CA THR A 278 2.46 19.97 18.85
C THR A 278 2.83 20.20 17.38
N ASP A 279 2.96 19.13 16.60
CA ASP A 279 3.34 19.14 15.19
C ASP A 279 2.17 19.49 14.24
N LYS A 280 0.93 19.46 14.74
CA LYS A 280 -0.32 19.59 13.96
C LYS A 280 -0.43 18.55 12.84
N THR A 281 -0.11 17.30 13.16
CA THR A 281 -0.11 16.17 12.22
C THR A 281 -1.13 15.09 12.57
N GLU A 282 -2.10 15.40 13.43
CA GLU A 282 -3.15 14.46 13.84
C GLU A 282 -3.89 13.86 12.63
N ILE A 283 -4.09 12.54 12.69
CA ILE A 283 -4.78 11.80 11.65
C ILE A 283 -6.11 11.23 12.15
N LEU A 284 -7.14 11.31 11.31
CA LEU A 284 -8.42 10.62 11.60
C LEU A 284 -8.30 9.13 11.30
N ASP A 285 -8.93 8.30 12.14
CA ASP A 285 -9.02 6.85 11.93
C ASP A 285 -9.67 6.53 10.59
N ASP A 286 -10.83 7.14 10.31
CA ASP A 286 -11.45 7.07 8.99
C ASP A 286 -10.77 8.06 8.03
N TRP A 287 -9.87 7.53 7.21
CA TRP A 287 -9.15 8.33 6.22
C TRP A 287 -10.09 9.05 5.26
N THR A 288 -11.31 8.55 5.01
CA THR A 288 -12.26 9.14 4.04
C THR A 288 -12.80 10.50 4.52
N LEU A 289 -12.86 10.70 5.83
CA LEU A 289 -13.32 11.94 6.47
C LEU A 289 -12.23 13.01 6.55
N MET A 290 -10.97 12.62 6.36
CA MET A 290 -9.81 13.50 6.48
C MET A 290 -9.81 14.55 5.35
N LYS A 291 -9.80 15.83 5.71
CA LYS A 291 -9.64 16.96 4.79
C LYS A 291 -8.45 17.79 5.24
N VAL A 292 -7.45 17.93 4.36
CA VAL A 292 -6.17 18.56 4.71
C VAL A 292 -5.82 19.70 3.77
N LYS A 293 -5.49 20.86 4.33
CA LYS A 293 -5.03 22.01 3.52
C LYS A 293 -3.50 22.05 3.51
N PRO A 294 -2.84 22.31 2.37
CA PRO A 294 -1.40 22.48 2.33
C PRO A 294 -0.94 23.56 3.33
N GLY A 295 0.05 23.23 4.15
CA GLY A 295 0.59 24.12 5.18
C GLY A 295 -0.17 24.13 6.51
N GLN A 296 -1.16 23.25 6.71
CA GLN A 296 -1.79 23.09 8.02
C GLN A 296 -0.87 22.40 9.03
N ALA A 297 -0.03 21.47 8.55
CA ALA A 297 0.92 20.72 9.38
C ALA A 297 2.21 21.52 9.56
N ILE A 298 2.77 21.48 10.77
CA ILE A 298 4.02 22.16 11.13
C ILE A 298 5.18 21.16 11.11
N GLY A 299 4.97 19.97 11.69
CA GLY A 299 6.00 18.93 11.86
C GLY A 299 6.94 19.19 13.05
N GLY A 300 7.56 18.10 13.50
CA GLY A 300 8.46 18.11 14.65
C GLY A 300 9.74 18.91 14.40
N PRO A 301 10.43 19.36 15.47
CA PRO A 301 11.56 20.27 15.40
C PRO A 301 12.86 19.61 14.92
N TYR A 302 12.80 18.92 13.77
CA TYR A 302 13.93 18.24 13.14
C TYR A 302 13.83 18.29 11.61
N LEU A 303 14.98 18.17 10.96
CA LEU A 303 15.11 17.95 9.52
C LEU A 303 15.10 16.44 9.25
N ALA A 304 14.28 15.95 8.32
CA ALA A 304 14.39 14.57 7.85
C ALA A 304 15.12 14.49 6.51
N VAL A 305 16.07 13.57 6.43
CA VAL A 305 16.84 13.26 5.23
C VAL A 305 16.63 11.80 4.89
N HIS A 306 16.21 11.52 3.67
CA HIS A 306 16.31 10.18 3.10
C HIS A 306 17.50 10.13 2.12
N LEU A 307 18.58 9.45 2.52
CA LEU A 307 19.81 9.32 1.77
C LEU A 307 19.93 7.89 1.22
N ARG A 308 19.56 7.68 -0.05
CA ARG A 308 19.66 6.38 -0.74
C ARG A 308 21.05 6.23 -1.36
N ARG A 309 21.77 5.18 -0.93
CA ARG A 309 23.14 4.85 -1.31
C ARG A 309 23.17 3.47 -1.97
N ARG A 310 23.89 2.47 -1.43
CA ARG A 310 24.06 1.12 -2.00
C ARG A 310 24.06 1.08 -3.53
N ASP A 311 23.09 0.43 -4.17
CA ASP A 311 22.97 0.30 -5.63
C ASP A 311 22.83 1.64 -6.37
N PHE A 312 22.37 2.72 -5.72
CA PHE A 312 22.35 4.06 -6.33
C PHE A 312 23.77 4.62 -6.50
N VAL A 313 24.74 4.20 -5.68
CA VAL A 313 26.15 4.64 -5.82
C VAL A 313 26.74 4.17 -7.13
N THR A 314 26.31 3.00 -7.64
CA THR A 314 26.80 2.48 -8.92
C THR A 314 25.88 2.87 -10.09
N SER A 315 24.56 2.69 -9.93
CA SER A 315 23.60 2.89 -11.02
C SER A 315 23.20 4.35 -11.25
N ARG A 316 23.36 5.23 -10.25
CA ARG A 316 22.86 6.62 -10.25
C ARG A 316 23.85 7.63 -9.68
N SER A 317 25.15 7.34 -9.73
CA SER A 317 26.22 8.17 -9.16
C SER A 317 26.17 9.64 -9.59
N LYS A 318 25.70 9.94 -10.81
CA LYS A 318 25.60 11.30 -11.34
C LYS A 318 24.40 12.10 -10.79
N GLN A 319 23.42 11.44 -10.20
CA GLN A 319 22.17 12.06 -9.74
C GLN A 319 22.12 12.24 -8.22
N ILE A 320 23.07 11.67 -7.49
CA ILE A 320 23.14 11.72 -6.02
C ILE A 320 24.39 12.47 -5.56
N PRO A 321 24.39 13.09 -4.37
CA PRO A 321 25.60 13.69 -3.81
C PRO A 321 26.61 12.64 -3.34
N THR A 322 27.84 13.10 -3.12
CA THR A 322 28.78 12.40 -2.23
C THR A 322 28.32 12.51 -0.77
N VAL A 323 28.91 11.73 0.14
CA VAL A 323 28.62 11.84 1.58
C VAL A 323 28.92 13.25 2.10
N LYS A 324 30.06 13.82 1.69
CA LYS A 324 30.42 15.20 1.99
C LYS A 324 29.43 16.22 1.41
N GLY A 325 29.08 16.09 0.13
CA GLY A 325 28.13 16.99 -0.53
C GLY A 325 26.72 16.93 0.11
N ALA A 326 26.31 15.75 0.59
CA ALA A 326 25.08 15.60 1.38
C ALA A 326 25.20 16.34 2.73
N ALA A 327 26.30 16.16 3.46
CA ALA A 327 26.53 16.84 4.74
C ALA A 327 26.52 18.38 4.62
N GLU A 328 27.10 18.92 3.55
CA GLU A 328 27.11 20.36 3.27
C GLU A 328 25.68 20.90 3.03
N GLN A 329 24.88 20.19 2.24
CA GLN A 329 23.48 20.54 1.99
C GLN A 329 22.64 20.47 3.27
N ILE A 330 22.80 19.41 4.07
CA ILE A 330 22.12 19.24 5.36
C ILE A 330 22.49 20.37 6.31
N SER A 331 23.78 20.69 6.45
CA SER A 331 24.25 21.79 7.31
C SER A 331 23.65 23.14 6.94
N LYS A 332 23.54 23.41 5.62
CA LYS A 332 22.90 24.64 5.11
C LYS A 332 21.42 24.69 5.48
N LEU A 333 20.69 23.59 5.34
CA LEU A 333 19.27 23.50 5.68
C LEU A 333 19.04 23.66 7.19
N LEU A 334 19.84 22.99 8.03
CA LEU A 334 19.76 23.13 9.49
C LEU A 334 19.92 24.59 9.94
N LYS A 335 20.93 25.30 9.43
CA LYS A 335 21.15 26.73 9.71
C LYS A 335 19.97 27.59 9.24
N MET A 336 19.50 27.38 8.02
CA MET A 336 18.39 28.15 7.43
C MET A 336 17.08 27.95 8.21
N LEU A 337 16.79 26.72 8.63
CA LEU A 337 15.56 26.35 9.31
C LEU A 337 15.63 26.56 10.83
N LYS A 338 16.81 26.92 11.35
CA LYS A 338 17.12 27.03 12.79
C LYS A 338 16.81 25.73 13.52
N LEU A 339 17.34 24.63 12.99
CA LEU A 339 17.19 23.27 13.52
C LEU A 339 18.56 22.74 13.93
N GLU A 340 18.60 21.98 15.01
CA GLU A 340 19.80 21.31 15.52
C GLU A 340 19.76 19.80 15.23
N VAL A 341 18.56 19.22 15.19
CA VAL A 341 18.35 17.77 15.02
C VAL A 341 18.14 17.42 13.55
N VAL A 342 18.87 16.42 13.07
CA VAL A 342 18.63 15.78 11.76
C VAL A 342 18.34 14.29 11.95
N TYR A 343 17.18 13.86 11.48
CA TYR A 343 16.84 12.45 11.35
C TYR A 343 17.28 11.93 9.98
N VAL A 344 18.07 10.85 9.96
CA VAL A 344 18.61 10.26 8.72
C VAL A 344 18.06 8.85 8.52
N SER A 345 17.20 8.68 7.50
CA SER A 345 16.84 7.36 6.96
C SER A 345 17.78 7.05 5.80
N THR A 346 18.51 5.94 5.90
CA THR A 346 19.53 5.56 4.92
C THR A 346 19.80 4.07 4.94
N ASP A 347 20.11 3.55 3.76
CA ASP A 347 20.58 2.18 3.53
C ASP A 347 22.11 2.09 3.46
N ALA A 348 22.81 3.21 3.66
CA ALA A 348 24.26 3.28 3.74
C ALA A 348 24.83 2.32 4.80
N PRO A 349 26.03 1.75 4.59
CA PRO A 349 26.76 1.06 5.65
C PRO A 349 27.13 2.05 6.76
N GLU A 350 27.32 1.56 8.00
CA GLU A 350 27.65 2.44 9.14
C GLU A 350 28.91 3.28 8.90
N THR A 351 29.86 2.81 8.10
CA THR A 351 31.07 3.58 7.73
C THR A 351 30.77 4.87 6.98
N GLU A 352 29.84 4.85 6.01
CA GLU A 352 29.40 6.07 5.31
C GLU A 352 28.58 6.98 6.24
N VAL A 353 27.85 6.39 7.19
CA VAL A 353 27.10 7.16 8.20
C VAL A 353 28.05 7.85 9.18
N ASP A 354 29.13 7.19 9.59
CA ASP A 354 30.15 7.80 10.45
C ASP A 354 30.93 8.89 9.71
N GLU A 355 31.20 8.72 8.41
CA GLU A 355 31.72 9.78 7.54
C GLU A 355 30.75 10.98 7.46
N LEU A 356 29.45 10.72 7.28
CA LEU A 356 28.42 11.78 7.29
C LEU A 356 28.42 12.55 8.62
N LYS A 357 28.53 11.84 9.76
CA LYS A 357 28.63 12.45 11.09
C LYS A 357 29.88 13.34 11.20
N ALA A 358 31.02 12.85 10.72
CA ALA A 358 32.27 13.60 10.76
C ALA A 358 32.18 14.93 9.98
N PHE A 359 31.48 14.96 8.84
CA PHE A 359 31.31 16.17 8.04
C PHE A 359 30.23 17.14 8.56
N LEU A 360 29.23 16.66 9.31
CA LEU A 360 28.18 17.50 9.89
C LEU A 360 28.66 18.32 11.12
N ASN A 361 29.89 18.07 11.58
CA ASN A 361 30.53 18.68 12.75
C ASN A 361 29.72 18.48 14.05
N GLU A 362 30.22 19.04 15.17
CA GLU A 362 29.53 19.04 16.48
C GLU A 362 28.22 19.86 16.50
N THR A 363 27.85 20.52 15.39
CA THR A 363 26.70 21.44 15.33
C THR A 363 25.35 20.76 15.08
N ALA A 364 25.33 19.49 14.69
CA ALA A 364 24.10 18.77 14.38
C ALA A 364 23.94 17.49 15.22
N VAL A 365 22.77 17.31 15.80
CA VAL A 365 22.41 16.08 16.52
C VAL A 365 21.78 15.10 15.53
N ILE A 366 22.55 14.09 15.14
CA ILE A 366 22.10 13.08 14.18
C ILE A 366 21.34 11.97 14.91
N LYS A 367 20.10 11.74 14.48
CA LYS A 367 19.22 10.68 14.98
C LYS A 367 18.91 9.69 13.87
N ARG A 368 18.84 8.40 14.22
CA ARG A 368 18.46 7.31 13.32
C ARG A 368 17.63 6.31 14.09
N PHE A 369 16.59 5.76 13.45
CA PHE A 369 15.84 4.67 14.05
C PHE A 369 16.66 3.38 13.96
N LYS A 370 17.16 2.91 15.11
CA LYS A 370 17.84 1.61 15.20
C LYS A 370 16.89 0.65 15.92
N PRO A 371 16.24 -0.29 15.20
CA PRO A 371 15.30 -1.20 15.86
C PRO A 371 16.04 -2.07 16.88
N THR A 372 15.44 -2.28 18.04
CA THR A 372 15.81 -3.37 18.94
C THR A 372 15.59 -4.73 18.25
N ASP A 373 16.26 -5.79 18.73
CA ASP A 373 16.04 -7.14 18.19
C ASP A 373 14.56 -7.54 18.21
N ALA A 374 13.84 -7.20 19.29
CA ALA A 374 12.40 -7.45 19.40
C ALA A 374 11.58 -6.69 18.34
N GLN A 375 11.91 -5.42 18.08
CA GLN A 375 11.27 -4.64 17.01
C GLN A 375 11.63 -5.17 15.63
N LEU A 376 12.88 -5.58 15.41
CA LEU A 376 13.33 -6.14 14.14
C LEU A 376 12.62 -7.47 13.82
N GLN A 377 12.51 -8.37 14.80
CA GLN A 377 11.77 -9.63 14.65
C GLN A 377 10.27 -9.39 14.45
N LYS A 378 9.71 -8.37 15.10
CA LYS A 378 8.29 -8.04 14.99
C LYS A 378 7.95 -7.41 13.65
N PHE A 379 8.70 -6.40 13.22
CA PHE A 379 8.36 -5.56 12.08
C PHE A 379 9.02 -6.00 10.79
N LEU A 380 10.10 -6.78 10.89
CA LEU A 380 10.89 -7.24 9.75
C LEU A 380 11.48 -6.04 8.97
N ASP A 381 12.25 -6.31 7.91
CA ASP A 381 12.95 -5.23 7.20
C ASP A 381 11.98 -4.22 6.58
N GLY A 382 10.87 -4.71 6.02
CA GLY A 382 9.87 -3.86 5.38
C GLY A 382 9.05 -3.00 6.36
N GLY A 383 8.83 -3.49 7.58
CA GLY A 383 8.16 -2.72 8.62
C GLY A 383 9.09 -1.66 9.22
N VAL A 384 10.37 -1.98 9.42
CA VAL A 384 11.38 -0.98 9.82
C VAL A 384 11.47 0.14 8.79
N ALA A 385 11.55 -0.19 7.50
CA ALA A 385 11.50 0.81 6.42
C ALA A 385 10.24 1.69 6.50
N THR A 386 9.09 1.11 6.85
CA THR A 386 7.82 1.85 6.99
C THR A 386 7.83 2.78 8.21
N ILE A 387 8.44 2.36 9.33
CA ILE A 387 8.66 3.19 10.52
C ILE A 387 9.52 4.40 10.15
N GLU A 388 10.62 4.20 9.44
CA GLU A 388 11.50 5.30 9.02
C GLU A 388 10.78 6.30 8.12
N GLN A 389 9.94 5.83 7.20
CA GLN A 389 9.13 6.71 6.35
C GLN A 389 8.16 7.57 7.16
N TRP A 390 7.50 6.98 8.16
CA TRP A 390 6.60 7.71 9.06
C TRP A 390 7.36 8.80 9.82
N ILE A 391 8.54 8.48 10.37
CA ILE A 391 9.38 9.47 11.05
C ILE A 391 9.82 10.58 10.07
N CYS A 392 10.22 10.25 8.84
CA CYS A 392 10.56 11.26 7.84
C CYS A 392 9.35 12.14 7.46
N ALA A 393 8.16 11.56 7.36
CA ALA A 393 6.95 12.28 6.98
C ALA A 393 6.56 13.35 8.01
N HIS A 394 6.91 13.18 9.28
CA HIS A 394 6.53 14.10 10.38
C HIS A 394 7.53 15.24 10.64
N ALA A 395 8.62 15.31 9.88
CA ALA A 395 9.62 16.36 10.06
C ALA A 395 9.10 17.75 9.64
N LYS A 396 9.63 18.81 10.26
CA LYS A 396 9.39 20.19 9.81
C LYS A 396 9.80 20.43 8.36
N TYR A 397 10.86 19.76 7.92
CA TYR A 397 11.32 19.79 6.54
C TYR A 397 11.82 18.42 6.11
N PHE A 398 11.50 18.00 4.90
CA PHE A 398 11.98 16.76 4.31
C PHE A 398 12.81 17.03 3.05
N ILE A 399 13.94 16.34 2.92
CA ILE A 399 14.73 16.26 1.71
C ILE A 399 15.09 14.79 1.40
N GLY A 400 14.74 14.36 0.19
CA GLY A 400 14.91 12.98 -0.26
C GLY A 400 16.11 12.76 -1.17
N THR A 401 16.12 11.59 -1.82
CA THR A 401 17.05 11.26 -2.90
C THR A 401 16.29 11.22 -4.23
N ALA A 402 16.88 11.80 -5.28
CA ALA A 402 16.30 11.85 -6.61
C ALA A 402 15.91 10.44 -7.12
N GLU A 403 14.74 10.33 -7.75
CA GLU A 403 14.19 9.09 -8.33
C GLU A 403 14.00 7.91 -7.35
N SER A 404 14.11 8.13 -6.04
CA SER A 404 13.86 7.08 -5.06
C SER A 404 12.38 6.90 -4.79
N THR A 405 11.84 5.71 -5.07
CA THR A 405 10.45 5.36 -4.72
C THR A 405 10.20 5.40 -3.21
N PHE A 406 11.23 5.21 -2.37
CA PHE A 406 11.14 5.41 -0.92
C PHE A 406 10.87 6.87 -0.58
N SER A 407 11.57 7.82 -1.23
CA SER A 407 11.29 9.25 -1.08
C SER A 407 9.91 9.64 -1.60
N PHE A 408 9.46 9.05 -2.71
CA PHE A 408 8.12 9.35 -3.25
C PHE A 408 7.02 8.96 -2.26
N ARG A 409 7.15 7.83 -1.56
CA ARG A 409 6.15 7.43 -0.54
C ARG A 409 6.11 8.39 0.64
N ILE A 410 7.27 8.91 1.08
CA ILE A 410 7.34 9.95 2.13
C ILE A 410 6.68 11.25 1.65
N GLN A 411 6.95 11.67 0.41
CA GLN A 411 6.34 12.89 -0.15
C GLN A 411 4.82 12.80 -0.16
N GLU A 412 4.27 11.65 -0.54
CA GLU A 412 2.83 11.41 -0.51
C GLU A 412 2.25 11.36 0.90
N ASP A 413 2.98 10.78 1.88
CA ASP A 413 2.56 10.83 3.29
C ASP A 413 2.50 12.29 3.79
N ARG A 414 3.46 13.12 3.40
CA ARG A 414 3.48 14.55 3.74
C ARG A 414 2.33 15.33 3.10
N GLU A 415 1.96 15.01 1.87
CA GLU A 415 0.76 15.57 1.22
C GLU A 415 -0.52 15.18 1.99
N ILE A 416 -0.62 13.92 2.42
CA ILE A 416 -1.77 13.41 3.20
C ILE A 416 -1.85 14.06 4.59
N LEU A 417 -0.71 14.36 5.21
CA LEU A 417 -0.65 15.07 6.50
C LEU A 417 -0.95 16.58 6.34
N GLY A 418 -0.86 17.12 5.12
CA GLY A 418 -1.12 18.53 4.84
C GLY A 418 0.09 19.45 5.08
N PHE A 419 1.30 18.93 4.92
CA PHE A 419 2.50 19.77 4.89
C PHE A 419 2.48 20.73 3.69
N SER A 420 3.20 21.84 3.81
CA SER A 420 3.39 22.74 2.68
C SER A 420 4.32 22.10 1.64
N HIS A 421 4.00 22.27 0.35
CA HIS A 421 4.73 21.68 -0.77
C HIS A 421 6.24 22.03 -0.76
N ASN A 422 6.61 23.22 -0.28
CA ASN A 422 8.01 23.67 -0.17
C ASN A 422 8.83 22.86 0.86
N THR A 423 8.18 22.22 1.83
CA THR A 423 8.85 21.37 2.82
C THR A 423 8.87 19.89 2.43
N THR A 424 8.28 19.54 1.28
CA THR A 424 7.99 18.15 0.89
C THR A 424 8.76 17.73 -0.35
N PHE A 425 8.62 18.46 -1.47
CA PHE A 425 9.16 18.07 -2.77
C PHE A 425 10.59 18.58 -2.95
N ASN A 426 11.51 18.04 -2.15
CA ASN A 426 12.93 18.39 -2.18
C ASN A 426 13.78 17.12 -2.34
N CYS A 427 14.85 17.19 -3.13
CA CYS A 427 15.88 16.15 -3.16
C CYS A 427 17.29 16.74 -3.04
N LEU A 428 18.18 15.94 -2.46
CA LEU A 428 19.61 16.23 -2.47
C LEU A 428 20.14 16.27 -3.90
N CYS A 429 20.90 17.30 -4.20
CA CYS A 429 21.50 17.48 -5.52
C CYS A 429 22.92 16.90 -5.58
N PRO A 430 23.38 16.45 -6.77
CA PRO A 430 24.76 16.03 -6.96
C PRO A 430 25.72 17.22 -6.82
N ASP A 431 26.94 16.96 -6.35
CA ASP A 431 27.93 17.97 -5.98
C ASP A 431 28.25 18.98 -7.11
N HIS A 432 28.22 18.51 -8.37
CA HIS A 432 28.52 19.32 -9.55
C HIS A 432 27.34 20.18 -10.04
N ASN A 433 26.14 20.02 -9.48
CA ASN A 433 24.96 20.80 -9.83
C ASN A 433 24.02 20.97 -8.62
N LEU A 434 24.28 21.97 -7.79
CA LEU A 434 23.46 22.29 -6.61
C LEU A 434 22.06 22.85 -6.94
N ASN A 435 21.79 23.18 -8.20
CA ASN A 435 20.48 23.61 -8.70
C ASN A 435 19.86 22.53 -9.61
N CYS A 436 19.98 21.26 -9.20
CA CYS A 436 19.45 20.13 -9.93
C CYS A 436 17.91 20.15 -10.01
N GLU A 437 17.39 19.41 -10.99
CA GLU A 437 15.95 19.18 -11.12
C GLU A 437 15.38 18.59 -9.82
N GLN A 438 14.32 19.24 -9.32
CA GLN A 438 13.63 18.80 -8.10
C GLN A 438 12.48 17.85 -8.44
N PRO A 439 11.99 17.04 -7.47
CA PRO A 439 10.93 16.08 -7.72
C PRO A 439 9.67 16.74 -8.30
N ALA A 440 9.03 16.06 -9.25
CA ALA A 440 7.75 16.49 -9.79
C ALA A 440 6.70 16.65 -8.67
N LYS A 441 5.97 17.75 -8.71
CA LYS A 441 5.02 18.13 -7.65
C LYS A 441 3.63 17.60 -7.98
N TRP A 442 3.34 16.39 -7.52
CA TRP A 442 2.03 15.79 -7.64
C TRP A 442 1.21 16.12 -6.40
N TYR A 443 0.34 17.12 -6.51
CA TYR A 443 -0.47 17.58 -5.37
C TYR A 443 -1.64 16.65 -5.11
N MET A 444 -1.95 16.47 -3.82
CA MET A 444 -3.16 15.76 -3.43
C MET A 444 -4.41 16.52 -3.85
N LYS A 445 -5.32 15.83 -4.54
CA LYS A 445 -6.67 16.32 -4.84
C LYS A 445 -7.60 15.85 -3.74
N GLN A 446 -8.35 16.79 -3.15
CA GLN A 446 -9.32 16.50 -2.08
C GLN A 446 -10.58 15.82 -2.60
#